data_AF-A0A7Y4UC25-F1
#
_entry.id   AF-A0A7Y4UC25-F1
#
_cell.length_a   1.000
_cell.length_b   1.000
_cell.length_c   1.000
_cell.angle_alpha   90.00
_cell.angle_beta   90.00
_cell.angle_gamma   90.00
#
_symmetry.space_group_name_H-M   'P 1'
#
loop_
_entity.id
_entity.type
_entity.pdbx_description
1 polymer ?
#
loop_
_entity_poly.entity_id
_entity_poly.type
_entity_poly.pdbx_seq_one_letter_code
_entity_poly.pdbx_strand_id
1 'polypeptide(L)'
;MPDSLAQRAALLYHFWRTRQRLRFASRAELLDWQVRQVERFVREVLPRAPFYREFQQPQLSELPLLDKSVMMAEFDRLNTRGIRKDAAFDVALRAEQSRDFSPVLDGITVGLSSGTSGNRGVFLVSPAERAQWAGTMLAKALPAGMIGELLTGRLPQLRIAFFLRANSNLYTTLKQRRIDFAFYDLWQDFESLLSRLHTQQPHFLVAPAYVLRLLAEAQRAGTIAIQPRKIFSVAEVLEPQDESFIQATFGLPVAQIYQATEGFLGITCAHGTLHLNEELIHVEPQWLDEAKTC
;
A
#
# COMPACT_ATOMS: atom_id res chain seq x y z
N MET A 1 -12.53 1.44 21.57
CA MET A 1 -12.28 1.55 20.11
C MET A 1 -12.15 3.02 19.79
N PRO A 2 -11.00 3.52 19.28
CA PRO A 2 -10.91 4.92 18.88
C PRO A 2 -11.94 5.19 17.77
N ASP A 3 -12.55 6.35 17.84
CA ASP A 3 -13.86 6.66 17.28
C ASP A 3 -14.02 6.31 15.79
N SER A 4 -14.85 5.30 15.50
CA SER A 4 -15.02 4.75 14.15
C SER A 4 -15.50 5.78 13.13
N LEU A 5 -16.18 6.85 13.60
CA LEU A 5 -16.62 7.97 12.78
C LEU A 5 -15.46 8.86 12.35
N ALA A 6 -14.53 9.19 13.26
CA ALA A 6 -13.37 10.03 12.95
C ALA A 6 -12.46 9.34 11.91
N GLN A 7 -12.24 8.03 12.05
CA GLN A 7 -11.47 7.25 11.08
C GLN A 7 -12.13 7.22 9.70
N ARG A 8 -13.46 7.07 9.64
CA ARG A 8 -14.21 7.11 8.38
C ARG A 8 -14.18 8.50 7.74
N ALA A 9 -14.34 9.55 8.54
CA ALA A 9 -14.25 10.92 8.07
C ALA A 9 -12.86 11.23 7.49
N ALA A 10 -11.79 10.79 8.18
CA ALA A 10 -10.42 10.92 7.68
C ALA A 10 -10.22 10.17 6.36
N LEU A 11 -10.66 8.91 6.26
CA LEU A 11 -10.58 8.13 5.03
C LEU A 11 -11.31 8.83 3.87
N LEU A 12 -12.55 9.29 4.10
CA LEU A 12 -13.34 9.99 3.09
C LEU A 12 -12.71 11.33 2.69
N TYR A 13 -12.14 12.06 3.65
CA TYR A 13 -11.40 13.28 3.40
C TYR A 13 -10.20 13.01 2.47
N HIS A 14 -9.38 12.00 2.77
CA HIS A 14 -8.23 11.66 1.95
C HIS A 14 -8.65 11.13 0.58
N PHE A 15 -9.73 10.36 0.51
CA PHE A 15 -10.31 9.92 -0.76
C PHE A 15 -10.70 11.12 -1.64
N TRP A 16 -11.48 12.06 -1.09
CA TRP A 16 -11.90 13.26 -1.80
C TRP A 16 -10.71 14.15 -2.17
N ARG A 17 -9.80 14.39 -1.23
CA ARG A 17 -8.60 15.23 -1.43
C ARG A 17 -7.76 14.68 -2.58
N THR A 18 -7.50 13.37 -2.60
CA THR A 18 -6.74 12.73 -3.69
C THR A 18 -7.45 12.91 -5.04
N ARG A 19 -8.77 12.71 -5.13
CA ARG A 19 -9.46 12.82 -6.42
C ARG A 19 -9.71 14.25 -6.90
N GLN A 20 -9.83 15.22 -5.98
CA GLN A 20 -10.30 16.56 -6.31
C GLN A 20 -9.24 17.65 -6.15
N ARG A 21 -8.30 17.49 -5.21
CA ARG A 21 -7.30 18.52 -4.88
C ARG A 21 -5.89 18.19 -5.30
N LEU A 22 -5.54 16.90 -5.41
CA LEU A 22 -4.22 16.49 -5.89
C LEU A 22 -4.25 16.28 -7.40
N ARG A 23 -4.62 17.33 -8.12
CA ARG A 23 -4.64 17.38 -9.58
C ARG A 23 -3.86 18.61 -10.03
N PHE A 24 -2.93 18.41 -10.95
CA PHE A 24 -2.04 19.44 -11.45
C PHE A 24 -2.25 19.57 -12.95
N ALA A 25 -2.39 20.80 -13.44
CA ALA A 25 -2.57 21.07 -14.86
C ALA A 25 -1.23 21.02 -15.63
N SER A 26 -0.11 21.16 -14.92
CA SER A 26 1.23 21.13 -15.51
C SER A 26 2.25 20.49 -14.57
N ARG A 27 3.41 20.11 -15.13
CA ARG A 27 4.56 19.64 -14.35
C ARG A 27 5.06 20.71 -13.38
N ALA A 28 5.06 21.98 -13.78
CA ALA A 28 5.50 23.09 -12.93
C ALA A 28 4.65 23.19 -11.64
N GLU A 29 3.32 23.06 -11.76
CA GLU A 29 2.42 23.08 -10.60
C GLU A 29 2.68 21.92 -9.63
N LEU A 30 2.98 20.71 -10.16
CA LEU A 30 3.35 19.56 -9.34
C LEU A 30 4.66 19.81 -8.60
N LEU A 31 5.67 20.36 -9.28
CA LEU A 31 6.97 20.66 -8.67
C LEU A 31 6.83 21.71 -7.55
N ASP A 32 6.07 22.79 -7.78
CA ASP A 32 5.77 23.79 -6.75
C ASP A 32 5.04 23.19 -5.55
N TRP A 33 4.15 22.23 -5.81
CA TRP A 33 3.48 21.48 -4.74
C TRP A 33 4.47 20.63 -3.94
N GLN A 34 5.35 19.88 -4.61
CA GLN A 34 6.35 19.04 -3.96
C GLN A 34 7.29 19.85 -3.09
N VAL A 35 7.84 20.97 -3.60
CA VAL A 35 8.73 21.86 -2.82
C VAL A 35 8.04 22.30 -1.53
N ARG A 36 6.80 22.82 -1.61
CA ARG A 36 6.04 23.23 -0.42
C ARG A 36 5.78 22.08 0.56
N GLN A 37 5.52 20.86 0.06
CA GLN A 37 5.28 19.70 0.93
C GLN A 37 6.57 19.22 1.61
N VAL A 38 7.69 19.20 0.89
CA VAL A 38 9.02 18.85 1.41
C VAL A 38 9.45 19.86 2.47
N GLU A 39 9.39 21.16 2.18
CA GLU A 39 9.73 22.22 3.14
C GLU A 39 8.89 22.10 4.43
N ARG A 40 7.59 21.85 4.27
CA ARG A 40 6.71 21.61 5.42
C ARG A 40 7.13 20.36 6.20
N PHE A 41 7.42 19.25 5.52
CA PHE A 41 7.83 18.00 6.16
C PHE A 41 9.14 18.16 6.94
N VAL A 42 10.13 18.80 6.34
CA VAL A 42 11.43 19.09 6.94
C VAL A 42 11.31 20.02 8.14
N ARG A 43 10.46 21.06 8.06
CA ARG A 43 10.28 22.03 9.15
C ARG A 43 9.42 21.49 10.29
N GLU A 44 8.36 20.74 9.99
CA GLU A 44 7.29 20.46 10.97
C GLU A 44 7.24 19.01 11.43
N VAL A 45 7.72 18.06 10.62
CA VAL A 45 7.60 16.62 10.90
C VAL A 45 8.93 16.03 11.35
N LEU A 46 10.01 16.24 10.60
CA LEU A 46 11.33 15.68 10.93
C LEU A 46 11.78 16.01 12.37
N PRO A 47 11.68 17.25 12.88
CA PRO A 47 12.17 17.59 14.23
C PRO A 47 11.43 16.87 15.36
N ARG A 48 10.28 16.24 15.07
CA ARG A 48 9.53 15.44 16.06
C ARG A 48 10.28 14.15 16.40
N ALA A 49 11.00 13.57 15.44
CA ALA A 49 11.83 12.40 15.65
C ALA A 49 13.19 12.81 16.27
N PRO A 50 13.62 12.18 17.39
CA PRO A 50 14.89 12.52 18.06
C PRO A 50 16.13 12.57 17.15
N PHE A 51 16.21 11.69 16.14
CA PHE A 51 17.34 11.63 15.19
C PHE A 51 17.55 12.97 14.48
N TYR A 52 16.47 13.64 14.07
CA TYR A 52 16.58 14.85 13.26
C TYR A 52 16.71 16.15 14.07
N ARG A 53 16.66 16.09 15.41
CA ARG A 53 16.73 17.31 16.26
C ARG A 53 18.10 17.98 16.27
N GLU A 54 19.15 17.23 15.92
CA GLU A 54 20.51 17.76 15.82
C GLU A 54 20.73 18.60 14.55
N PHE A 55 19.85 18.50 13.56
CA PHE A 55 19.91 19.28 12.32
C PHE A 55 19.13 20.59 12.49
N GLN A 56 19.84 21.72 12.43
CA GLN A 56 19.24 23.04 12.60
C GLN A 56 18.60 23.53 11.29
N GLN A 57 17.30 23.30 11.12
CA GLN A 57 16.53 23.69 9.92
C GLN A 57 17.23 23.28 8.61
N PRO A 58 17.58 21.99 8.44
CA PRO A 58 18.32 21.56 7.27
C PRO A 58 17.50 21.77 5.99
N GLN A 59 18.19 21.97 4.87
CA GLN A 59 17.61 21.72 3.56
C GLN A 59 17.51 20.21 3.32
N LEU A 60 16.62 19.77 2.41
CA LEU A 60 16.47 18.34 2.11
C LEU A 60 17.82 17.70 1.71
N SER A 61 18.63 18.41 0.91
CA SER A 61 19.94 17.97 0.44
C SER A 61 21.02 17.88 1.53
N GLU A 62 20.79 18.47 2.70
CA GLU A 62 21.70 18.44 3.84
C GLU A 62 21.41 17.28 4.81
N LEU A 63 20.28 16.58 4.62
CA LEU A 63 19.91 15.43 5.41
C LEU A 63 20.71 14.19 4.99
N PRO A 64 21.09 13.32 5.93
CA PRO A 64 21.80 12.09 5.60
C PRO A 64 20.89 11.14 4.83
N LEU A 65 21.44 10.51 3.80
CA LEU A 65 20.78 9.38 3.16
C LEU A 65 20.77 8.18 4.12
N LEU A 66 19.59 7.61 4.34
CA LEU A 66 19.41 6.48 5.25
C LEU A 66 19.15 5.21 4.45
N ASP A 67 20.04 4.23 4.60
CA ASP A 67 19.77 2.88 4.18
C ASP A 67 19.02 2.09 5.27
N LYS A 68 18.63 0.85 4.95
CA LYS A 68 17.91 -0.02 5.88
C LYS A 68 18.70 -0.33 7.15
N SER A 69 20.03 -0.46 7.05
CA SER A 69 20.90 -0.78 8.18
C SER A 69 20.88 0.37 9.19
N VAL A 70 21.10 1.59 8.70
CA VAL A 70 21.05 2.81 9.53
C VAL A 70 19.65 3.01 10.10
N MET A 71 18.59 2.82 9.30
CA MET A 71 17.21 2.92 9.79
C MET A 71 16.91 1.96 10.94
N MET A 72 17.44 0.74 10.90
CA MET A 72 17.25 -0.24 11.98
C MET A 72 18.18 -0.01 13.18
N ALA A 73 19.36 0.56 12.98
CA ALA A 73 20.24 0.97 14.07
C ALA A 73 19.61 2.13 14.86
N GLU A 74 19.08 3.13 14.15
CA GLU A 74 18.55 4.37 14.72
C GLU A 74 17.01 4.34 14.90
N PHE A 75 16.37 3.17 14.79
CA PHE A 75 14.91 3.04 14.79
C PHE A 75 14.22 3.78 15.96
N ASP A 76 14.77 3.64 17.18
CA ASP A 76 14.26 4.26 18.40
C ASP A 76 14.26 5.78 18.31
N ARG A 77 15.22 6.36 17.58
CA ARG A 77 15.40 7.79 17.37
C ARG A 77 14.70 8.31 16.12
N LEU A 78 14.44 7.46 15.13
CA LEU A 78 13.81 7.84 13.87
C LEU A 78 12.29 7.95 13.95
N ASN A 79 11.64 7.29 14.92
CA ASN A 79 10.20 7.35 15.07
C ASN A 79 9.74 8.51 15.98
N THR A 80 8.55 9.06 15.68
CA THR A 80 7.97 10.20 16.41
C THR A 80 7.17 9.80 17.66
N ARG A 81 7.11 8.50 17.97
CA ARG A 81 6.27 7.92 19.03
C ARG A 81 7.06 7.39 20.22
N GLY A 82 8.39 7.43 20.16
CA GLY A 82 9.26 6.87 21.20
C GLY A 82 9.16 5.34 21.32
N ILE A 83 8.67 4.66 20.30
CA ILE A 83 8.55 3.21 20.28
C ILE A 83 9.94 2.59 20.18
N ARG A 84 10.24 1.66 21.09
CA ARG A 84 11.50 0.91 21.10
C ARG A 84 11.46 -0.20 20.05
N LYS A 85 12.57 -0.39 19.35
CA LYS A 85 12.78 -1.40 18.30
C LYS A 85 12.45 -2.80 18.80
N ASP A 86 12.99 -3.20 19.94
CA ASP A 86 12.82 -4.55 20.47
C ASP A 86 11.34 -4.84 20.77
N ALA A 87 10.63 -3.89 21.40
CA ALA A 87 9.20 -4.01 21.65
C ALA A 87 8.38 -4.10 20.35
N ALA A 88 8.76 -3.33 19.32
CA ALA A 88 8.13 -3.40 18.00
C ALA A 88 8.36 -4.77 17.35
N PHE A 89 9.58 -5.30 17.37
CA PHE A 89 9.89 -6.64 16.87
C PHE A 89 9.14 -7.72 17.63
N ASP A 90 9.08 -7.66 18.95
CA ASP A 90 8.37 -8.64 19.77
C ASP A 90 6.89 -8.73 19.42
N VAL A 91 6.23 -7.59 19.19
CA VAL A 91 4.83 -7.56 18.75
C VAL A 91 4.71 -8.14 17.33
N ALA A 92 5.58 -7.73 16.41
CA ALA A 92 5.45 -8.11 15.01
C ALA A 92 5.82 -9.59 14.76
N LEU A 93 6.81 -10.14 15.48
CA LEU A 93 7.18 -11.56 15.44
C LEU A 93 6.07 -12.44 16.02
N ARG A 94 5.48 -12.04 17.17
CA ARG A 94 4.32 -12.75 17.73
C ARG A 94 3.14 -12.75 16.77
N ALA A 95 2.89 -11.64 16.08
CA ALA A 95 1.84 -11.56 15.07
C ALA A 95 2.08 -12.52 13.90
N GLU A 96 3.32 -12.63 13.41
CA GLU A 96 3.66 -13.60 12.36
C GLU A 96 3.55 -15.06 12.82
N GLN A 97 3.95 -15.37 14.06
CA GLN A 97 3.90 -16.73 14.62
C GLN A 97 2.46 -17.19 14.88
N SER A 98 1.65 -16.31 15.49
CA SER A 98 0.26 -16.60 15.84
C SER A 98 -0.71 -16.41 14.67
N ARG A 99 -0.27 -15.72 13.60
CA ARG A 99 -1.12 -15.22 12.51
C ARG A 99 -2.22 -14.24 12.95
N ASP A 100 -2.12 -13.71 14.17
CA ASP A 100 -2.97 -12.63 14.66
C ASP A 100 -2.27 -11.27 14.51
N PHE A 101 -2.72 -10.49 13.52
CA PHE A 101 -2.19 -9.17 13.22
C PHE A 101 -2.99 -8.03 13.86
N SER A 102 -3.99 -8.36 14.70
CA SER A 102 -4.81 -7.37 15.41
C SER A 102 -4.07 -6.56 16.49
N PRO A 103 -3.04 -7.08 17.19
CA PRO A 103 -2.34 -6.32 18.22
C PRO A 103 -1.71 -5.02 17.70
N VAL A 104 -1.65 -4.02 18.59
CA VAL A 104 -1.02 -2.72 18.37
C VAL A 104 -0.13 -2.37 19.55
N LEU A 105 0.94 -1.61 19.30
CA LEU A 105 1.85 -1.12 20.32
C LEU A 105 1.55 0.37 20.54
N ASP A 106 1.06 0.74 21.72
CA ASP A 106 0.66 2.12 22.05
C ASP A 106 -0.31 2.76 21.03
N GLY A 107 -1.24 1.93 20.51
CA GLY A 107 -2.20 2.35 19.50
C GLY A 107 -1.64 2.44 18.06
N ILE A 108 -0.36 2.10 17.87
CA ILE A 108 0.34 2.09 16.58
C ILE A 108 0.38 0.66 16.02
N THR A 109 0.03 0.51 14.74
CA THR A 109 0.24 -0.75 14.03
C THR A 109 1.73 -0.97 13.83
N VAL A 110 2.18 -2.18 14.14
CA VAL A 110 3.54 -2.63 13.87
C VAL A 110 3.50 -3.76 12.85
N GLY A 111 4.41 -3.74 11.89
CA GLY A 111 4.56 -4.82 10.92
C GLY A 111 6.01 -5.06 10.55
N LEU A 112 6.28 -6.22 9.95
CA LEU A 112 7.61 -6.57 9.45
C LEU A 112 7.71 -6.29 7.95
N SER A 113 8.84 -5.74 7.53
CA SER A 113 9.20 -5.70 6.12
C SER A 113 10.00 -6.95 5.76
N SER A 114 9.60 -7.61 4.67
CA SER A 114 10.36 -8.71 4.08
C SER A 114 11.71 -8.16 3.59
N GLY A 115 12.81 -8.64 4.16
CA GLY A 115 14.17 -8.26 3.73
C GLY A 115 14.79 -9.30 2.80
N THR A 116 15.55 -8.84 1.81
CA THR A 116 16.32 -9.67 0.85
C THR A 116 17.69 -10.12 1.37
N SER A 117 18.06 -9.77 2.61
CA SER A 117 19.43 -9.95 3.15
C SER A 117 19.48 -10.41 4.62
N GLY A 118 18.49 -11.17 5.08
CA GLY A 118 18.48 -11.74 6.44
C GLY A 118 18.11 -10.78 7.57
N ASN A 119 18.22 -9.46 7.35
CA ASN A 119 17.76 -8.45 8.31
C ASN A 119 16.32 -8.01 8.02
N ARG A 120 15.38 -8.50 8.84
CA ARG A 120 13.99 -8.04 8.86
C ARG A 120 13.95 -6.57 9.29
N GLY A 121 13.11 -5.78 8.62
CA GLY A 121 12.82 -4.43 9.09
C GLY A 121 11.49 -4.42 9.86
N VAL A 122 11.27 -3.37 10.64
CA VAL A 122 9.99 -3.15 11.32
C VAL A 122 9.47 -1.76 10.96
N PHE A 123 8.16 -1.64 10.79
CA PHE A 123 7.51 -0.39 10.44
C PHE A 123 6.34 -0.08 11.35
N LEU A 124 6.04 1.21 11.47
CA LEU A 124 5.04 1.77 12.36
C LEU A 124 4.01 2.55 11.55
N VAL A 125 2.73 2.33 11.83
CA VAL A 125 1.64 3.09 11.19
C VAL A 125 0.59 3.48 12.22
N SER A 126 0.40 4.79 12.40
CA SER A 126 -0.64 5.33 13.25
C SER A 126 -2.04 5.18 12.61
N PRO A 127 -3.13 5.26 13.40
CA PRO A 127 -4.48 5.22 12.86
C PRO A 127 -4.76 6.30 11.81
N ALA A 128 -4.16 7.49 11.95
CA ALA A 128 -4.31 8.58 10.99
C ALA A 128 -3.63 8.26 9.64
N GLU A 129 -2.42 7.73 9.68
CA GLU A 129 -1.68 7.30 8.48
C GLU A 129 -2.38 6.13 7.78
N ARG A 130 -2.99 5.19 8.53
CA ARG A 130 -3.81 4.12 7.95
C ARG A 130 -5.03 4.68 7.20
N ALA A 131 -5.72 5.65 7.78
CA ALA A 131 -6.88 6.29 7.14
C ALA A 131 -6.47 7.08 5.89
N GLN A 132 -5.33 7.79 5.95
CA GLN A 132 -4.74 8.46 4.79
C GLN A 132 -4.43 7.47 3.67
N TRP A 133 -3.69 6.41 3.98
CA TRP A 133 -3.34 5.36 3.03
C TRP A 133 -4.60 4.74 2.41
N ALA A 134 -5.57 4.33 3.22
CA ALA A 134 -6.81 3.70 2.73
C ALA A 134 -7.62 4.63 1.81
N GLY A 135 -7.78 5.89 2.20
CA GLY A 135 -8.50 6.88 1.41
C GLY A 135 -7.83 7.14 0.06
N THR A 136 -6.52 7.33 0.06
CA THR A 136 -5.73 7.58 -1.15
C THR A 136 -5.64 6.34 -2.06
N MET A 137 -5.45 5.14 -1.49
CA MET A 137 -5.46 3.88 -2.22
C MET A 137 -6.80 3.67 -2.92
N LEU A 138 -7.93 3.82 -2.21
CA LEU A 138 -9.26 3.71 -2.81
C LEU A 138 -9.50 4.79 -3.87
N ALA A 139 -9.05 6.02 -3.63
CA ALA A 139 -9.20 7.11 -4.58
C ALA A 139 -8.47 6.86 -5.90
N LYS A 140 -7.36 6.12 -5.88
CA LYS A 140 -6.59 5.81 -7.09
C LYS A 140 -7.00 4.49 -7.74
N ALA A 141 -7.32 3.47 -6.93
CA ALA A 141 -7.63 2.12 -7.43
C ALA A 141 -9.08 1.98 -7.93
N LEU A 142 -10.03 2.77 -7.40
CA LEU A 142 -11.45 2.61 -7.72
C LEU A 142 -11.84 3.35 -9.02
N PRO A 143 -12.36 2.65 -10.06
CA PRO A 143 -12.84 3.30 -11.28
C PRO A 143 -14.00 4.26 -11.01
N ALA A 144 -14.07 5.36 -11.77
CA ALA A 144 -15.08 6.40 -11.58
C ALA A 144 -16.52 5.86 -11.70
N GLY A 145 -16.78 4.95 -12.64
CA GLY A 145 -18.09 4.31 -12.81
C GLY A 145 -18.54 3.52 -11.57
N MET A 146 -17.62 2.78 -10.94
CA MET A 146 -17.94 2.00 -9.74
C MET A 146 -18.20 2.87 -8.51
N ILE A 147 -17.63 4.09 -8.45
CA ILE A 147 -17.99 5.06 -7.40
C ILE A 147 -19.47 5.45 -7.55
N GLY A 148 -19.90 5.75 -8.78
CA GLY A 148 -21.31 6.05 -9.06
C GLY A 148 -22.23 4.89 -8.68
N GLU A 149 -21.85 3.65 -9.00
CA GLU A 149 -22.61 2.45 -8.60
C GLU A 149 -22.68 2.27 -7.07
N LEU A 150 -21.58 2.52 -6.35
CA LEU A 150 -21.55 2.46 -4.89
C LEU A 150 -22.41 3.56 -4.25
N LEU A 151 -22.42 4.77 -4.80
CA LEU A 151 -23.21 5.89 -4.29
C LEU A 151 -24.70 5.69 -4.56
N THR A 152 -25.05 5.22 -5.77
CA THR A 152 -26.44 4.94 -6.18
C THR A 152 -27.01 3.65 -5.57
N GLY A 153 -26.16 2.79 -4.99
CA GLY A 153 -26.56 1.50 -4.42
C GLY A 153 -26.72 0.37 -5.44
N ARG A 154 -26.45 0.61 -6.73
CA ARG A 154 -26.41 -0.44 -7.78
C ARG A 154 -25.35 -1.50 -7.49
N LEU A 155 -24.25 -1.07 -6.88
CA LEU A 155 -23.28 -1.96 -6.27
C LEU A 155 -23.43 -1.84 -4.75
N PRO A 156 -24.14 -2.76 -4.09
CA PRO A 156 -24.39 -2.66 -2.64
C PRO A 156 -23.08 -2.80 -1.83
N GLN A 157 -22.13 -3.57 -2.35
CA GLN A 157 -20.85 -3.83 -1.70
C GLN A 157 -19.75 -4.11 -2.73
N LEU A 158 -18.62 -3.42 -2.59
CA LEU A 158 -17.38 -3.77 -3.29
C LEU A 158 -16.75 -4.98 -2.60
N ARG A 159 -16.30 -5.98 -3.36
CA ARG A 159 -15.70 -7.22 -2.84
C ARG A 159 -14.28 -7.30 -3.32
N ILE A 160 -13.34 -7.42 -2.40
CA ILE A 160 -11.91 -7.41 -2.68
C ILE A 160 -11.32 -8.71 -2.14
N ALA A 161 -10.71 -9.50 -3.01
CA ALA A 161 -9.86 -10.62 -2.63
C ALA A 161 -8.40 -10.18 -2.71
N PHE A 162 -7.74 -10.14 -1.56
CA PHE A 162 -6.36 -9.67 -1.41
C PHE A 162 -5.48 -10.81 -0.91
N PHE A 163 -4.62 -11.35 -1.77
CA PHE A 163 -3.69 -12.43 -1.46
C PHE A 163 -2.33 -11.86 -1.09
N LEU A 164 -1.81 -12.23 0.07
CA LEU A 164 -0.42 -11.97 0.47
C LEU A 164 0.03 -12.99 1.51
N ARG A 165 1.35 -13.10 1.72
CA ARG A 165 1.95 -13.96 2.74
C ARG A 165 1.74 -13.44 4.16
N ALA A 166 1.68 -12.14 4.37
CA ALA A 166 1.54 -11.55 5.70
C ALA A 166 0.48 -10.45 5.66
N ASN A 167 -0.41 -10.47 6.64
CA ASN A 167 -1.43 -9.44 6.78
C ASN A 167 -0.88 -8.28 7.61
N SER A 168 -1.62 -7.18 7.65
CA SER A 168 -1.37 -6.05 8.55
C SER A 168 -2.66 -5.32 8.80
N ASN A 169 -2.77 -4.71 9.98
CA ASN A 169 -3.84 -3.76 10.33
C ASN A 169 -3.94 -2.58 9.33
N LEU A 170 -2.89 -2.33 8.53
CA LEU A 170 -2.95 -1.41 7.40
C LEU A 170 -4.10 -1.77 6.43
N TYR A 171 -4.12 -3.01 5.94
CA TYR A 171 -5.05 -3.44 4.90
C TYR A 171 -6.49 -3.55 5.41
N THR A 172 -6.67 -3.99 6.66
CA THR A 172 -8.01 -4.15 7.26
C THR A 172 -8.75 -2.81 7.40
N THR A 173 -8.05 -1.68 7.33
CA THR A 173 -8.66 -0.33 7.29
C THR A 173 -9.54 -0.12 6.05
N LEU A 174 -9.31 -0.87 4.96
CA LEU A 174 -10.18 -0.87 3.78
C LEU A 174 -11.54 -1.51 4.03
N LYS A 175 -11.67 -2.36 5.05
CA LYS A 175 -12.95 -3.00 5.41
C LYS A 175 -13.90 -1.93 5.93
N GLN A 176 -14.90 -1.62 5.14
CA GLN A 176 -15.93 -0.62 5.43
C GLN A 176 -17.30 -1.23 5.19
N ARG A 177 -18.38 -0.57 5.65
CA ARG A 177 -19.75 -1.11 5.49
C ARG A 177 -20.08 -1.48 4.03
N ARG A 178 -19.55 -0.75 3.04
CA ARG A 178 -19.75 -1.00 1.60
C ARG A 178 -18.54 -1.66 0.91
N ILE A 179 -17.56 -2.14 1.67
CA ILE A 179 -16.36 -2.81 1.15
C ILE A 179 -16.13 -4.09 1.96
N ASP A 180 -16.47 -5.23 1.35
CA ASP A 180 -16.03 -6.54 1.80
C ASP A 180 -14.57 -6.75 1.38
N PHE A 181 -13.66 -6.58 2.33
CA PHE A 181 -12.24 -6.87 2.14
C PHE A 181 -11.91 -8.22 2.77
N ALA A 182 -11.50 -9.19 1.94
CA ALA A 182 -11.07 -10.51 2.38
C ALA A 182 -9.58 -10.72 2.12
N PHE A 183 -8.84 -11.02 3.19
CA PHE A 183 -7.43 -11.37 3.14
C PHE A 183 -7.26 -12.88 2.92
N TYR A 184 -6.57 -13.28 1.86
CA TYR A 184 -6.22 -14.66 1.53
C TYR A 184 -4.77 -14.91 1.91
N ASP A 185 -4.58 -15.65 3.01
CA ASP A 185 -3.26 -15.95 3.55
C ASP A 185 -2.61 -17.07 2.75
N LEU A 186 -1.52 -16.75 2.05
CA LEU A 186 -0.78 -17.71 1.20
C LEU A 186 -0.08 -18.83 1.98
N TRP A 187 -0.10 -18.81 3.33
CA TRP A 187 0.31 -19.94 4.15
C TRP A 187 -0.74 -21.05 4.26
N GLN A 188 -1.99 -20.76 3.93
CA GLN A 188 -3.07 -21.75 3.95
C GLN A 188 -3.02 -22.64 2.71
N ASP A 189 -3.68 -23.78 2.81
CA ASP A 189 -3.88 -24.68 1.67
C ASP A 189 -4.53 -23.93 0.50
N PHE A 190 -3.91 -24.05 -0.68
CA PHE A 190 -4.32 -23.25 -1.84
C PHE A 190 -5.71 -23.65 -2.37
N GLU A 191 -6.08 -24.94 -2.31
CA GLU A 191 -7.40 -25.42 -2.73
C GLU A 191 -8.52 -24.86 -1.85
N SER A 192 -8.28 -24.74 -0.55
CA SER A 192 -9.19 -24.04 0.37
C SER A 192 -9.37 -22.57 -0.01
N LEU A 193 -8.26 -21.88 -0.37
CA LEU A 193 -8.31 -20.50 -0.83
C LEU A 193 -9.10 -20.37 -2.14
N LEU A 194 -8.92 -21.28 -3.10
CA LEU A 194 -9.68 -21.32 -4.36
C LEU A 194 -11.18 -21.49 -4.11
N SER A 195 -11.56 -22.43 -3.25
CA SER A 195 -12.96 -22.69 -2.88
C SER A 195 -13.63 -21.45 -2.29
N ARG A 196 -12.92 -20.77 -1.37
CA ARG A 196 -13.40 -19.54 -0.74
C ARG A 196 -13.51 -18.39 -1.77
N LEU A 197 -12.52 -18.27 -2.66
CA LEU A 197 -12.51 -17.26 -3.73
C LEU A 197 -13.70 -17.42 -4.67
N HIS A 198 -13.99 -18.67 -5.06
CA HIS A 198 -15.13 -19.00 -5.91
C HIS A 198 -16.46 -18.62 -5.26
N THR A 199 -16.60 -18.81 -3.94
CA THR A 199 -17.81 -18.38 -3.22
C THR A 199 -17.89 -16.85 -3.10
N GLN A 200 -16.77 -16.17 -2.85
CA GLN A 200 -16.76 -14.72 -2.64
C GLN A 200 -17.16 -13.93 -3.90
N GLN A 201 -16.76 -14.40 -5.09
CA GLN A 201 -16.96 -13.70 -6.37
C GLN A 201 -16.42 -12.25 -6.31
N PRO A 202 -15.10 -12.07 -6.16
CA PRO A 202 -14.53 -10.75 -5.94
C PRO A 202 -14.71 -9.84 -7.15
N HIS A 203 -14.95 -8.55 -6.89
CA HIS A 203 -14.90 -7.53 -7.92
C HIS A 203 -13.44 -7.16 -8.21
N PHE A 204 -12.61 -7.07 -7.16
CA PHE A 204 -11.18 -6.78 -7.28
C PHE A 204 -10.38 -8.00 -6.85
N LEU A 205 -9.48 -8.46 -7.74
CA LEU A 205 -8.50 -9.48 -7.42
C LEU A 205 -7.12 -8.83 -7.29
N VAL A 206 -6.49 -8.97 -6.14
CA VAL A 206 -5.19 -8.36 -5.85
C VAL A 206 -4.27 -9.43 -5.30
N ALA A 207 -3.17 -9.73 -5.99
CA ALA A 207 -2.25 -10.78 -5.59
C ALA A 207 -0.86 -10.59 -6.21
N PRO A 208 0.18 -11.27 -5.69
CA PRO A 208 1.47 -11.40 -6.36
C PRO A 208 1.33 -11.94 -7.78
N ALA A 209 2.27 -11.56 -8.66
CA ALA A 209 2.23 -11.95 -10.08
C ALA A 209 2.14 -13.47 -10.24
N TYR A 210 2.96 -14.22 -9.49
CA TYR A 210 2.93 -15.68 -9.50
C TYR A 210 1.57 -16.25 -9.01
N VAL A 211 0.97 -15.64 -7.99
CA VAL A 211 -0.33 -16.09 -7.48
C VAL A 211 -1.44 -15.78 -8.48
N LEU A 212 -1.42 -14.62 -9.14
CA LEU A 212 -2.37 -14.31 -10.22
C LEU A 212 -2.27 -15.32 -11.35
N ARG A 213 -1.06 -15.78 -11.67
CA ARG A 213 -0.82 -16.83 -12.67
C ARG A 213 -1.48 -18.16 -12.27
N LEU A 214 -1.32 -18.60 -11.02
CA LEU A 214 -1.98 -19.81 -10.50
C LEU A 214 -3.52 -19.68 -10.50
N LEU A 215 -4.04 -18.51 -10.12
CA LEU A 215 -5.48 -18.25 -10.16
C LEU A 215 -6.03 -18.27 -11.60
N ALA A 216 -5.28 -17.76 -12.56
CA ALA A 216 -5.63 -17.85 -13.97
C ALA A 216 -5.61 -19.30 -14.49
N GLU A 217 -4.67 -20.13 -14.04
CA GLU A 217 -4.66 -21.57 -14.36
C GLU A 217 -5.90 -22.28 -13.81
N ALA A 218 -6.23 -22.03 -12.54
CA ALA A 218 -7.45 -22.57 -11.91
C ALA A 218 -8.73 -22.10 -12.63
N GLN A 219 -8.76 -20.85 -13.11
CA GLN A 219 -9.86 -20.30 -13.90
C GLN A 219 -9.99 -21.01 -15.26
N ARG A 220 -8.87 -21.27 -15.95
CA ARG A 220 -8.86 -22.00 -17.24
C ARG A 220 -9.23 -23.46 -17.10
N ALA A 221 -8.80 -24.09 -16.01
CA ALA A 221 -9.13 -25.48 -15.70
C ALA A 221 -10.60 -25.65 -15.26
N GLY A 222 -11.31 -24.55 -14.97
CA GLY A 222 -12.68 -24.57 -14.47
C GLY A 222 -12.81 -24.89 -12.98
N THR A 223 -11.69 -24.99 -12.25
CA THR A 223 -11.66 -25.15 -10.79
C THR A 223 -12.31 -23.97 -10.07
N ILE A 224 -12.12 -22.76 -10.62
CA ILE A 224 -12.85 -21.56 -10.20
C ILE A 224 -13.53 -20.93 -11.41
N ALA A 225 -14.69 -20.32 -11.17
CA ALA A 225 -15.35 -19.45 -12.13
C ALA A 225 -15.65 -18.11 -11.46
N ILE A 226 -14.71 -17.17 -11.53
CA ILE A 226 -14.86 -15.81 -11.01
C ILE A 226 -14.90 -14.79 -12.15
N GLN A 227 -15.54 -13.65 -11.90
CA GLN A 227 -15.64 -12.54 -12.87
C GLN A 227 -15.21 -11.23 -12.21
N PRO A 228 -13.90 -11.05 -11.93
CA PRO A 228 -13.41 -9.78 -11.44
C PRO A 228 -13.70 -8.67 -12.45
N ARG A 229 -13.76 -7.43 -11.97
CA ARG A 229 -13.83 -6.20 -12.77
C ARG A 229 -12.49 -5.49 -12.84
N LYS A 230 -11.58 -5.81 -11.92
CA LYS A 230 -10.22 -5.25 -11.87
C LYS A 230 -9.25 -6.27 -11.26
N ILE A 231 -8.06 -6.35 -11.83
CA ILE A 231 -6.96 -7.18 -11.35
C ILE A 231 -5.78 -6.25 -11.06
N PHE A 232 -5.16 -6.42 -9.89
CA PHE A 232 -3.93 -5.73 -9.50
C PHE A 232 -2.83 -6.73 -9.15
N SER A 233 -1.71 -6.66 -9.87
CA SER A 233 -0.45 -7.29 -9.46
C SER A 233 0.24 -6.43 -8.41
N VAL A 234 0.83 -7.08 -7.40
CA VAL A 234 1.55 -6.46 -6.28
C VAL A 234 2.77 -7.29 -5.90
N ALA A 235 3.66 -6.76 -5.05
CA ALA A 235 4.73 -7.47 -4.35
C ALA A 235 5.83 -8.16 -5.18
N GLU A 236 5.59 -8.47 -6.44
CA GLU A 236 6.50 -9.15 -7.37
C GLU A 236 6.54 -8.40 -8.71
N VAL A 237 7.60 -8.61 -9.48
CA VAL A 237 7.67 -8.14 -10.86
C VAL A 237 6.64 -8.89 -11.69
N LEU A 238 5.81 -8.16 -12.41
CA LEU A 238 4.86 -8.74 -13.36
C LEU A 238 5.59 -8.98 -14.69
N GLU A 239 5.98 -10.22 -14.95
CA GLU A 239 6.63 -10.61 -16.19
C GLU A 239 5.64 -10.51 -17.38
N PRO A 240 6.08 -10.09 -18.58
CA PRO A 240 5.18 -9.92 -19.74
C PRO A 240 4.41 -11.20 -20.13
N GLN A 241 5.02 -12.37 -19.90
CA GLN A 241 4.41 -13.67 -20.19
C GLN A 241 3.25 -13.97 -19.24
N ASP A 242 3.44 -13.71 -17.95
CA ASP A 242 2.40 -13.89 -16.94
C ASP A 242 1.28 -12.88 -17.14
N GLU A 243 1.62 -11.62 -17.41
CA GLU A 243 0.63 -10.60 -17.76
C GLU A 243 -0.24 -11.06 -18.93
N SER A 244 0.37 -11.46 -20.04
CA SER A 244 -0.35 -11.91 -21.23
C SER A 244 -1.28 -13.10 -20.94
N PHE A 245 -0.81 -14.06 -20.14
CA PHE A 245 -1.62 -15.23 -19.76
C PHE A 245 -2.82 -14.85 -18.89
N ILE A 246 -2.61 -14.01 -17.88
CA ILE A 246 -3.66 -13.55 -16.96
C ILE A 246 -4.70 -12.73 -17.74
N GLN A 247 -4.25 -11.80 -18.59
CA GLN A 247 -5.13 -10.99 -19.43
C GLN A 247 -5.98 -11.85 -20.37
N ALA A 248 -5.36 -12.82 -21.05
CA ALA A 248 -6.08 -13.74 -21.95
C ALA A 248 -7.09 -14.62 -21.22
N THR A 249 -6.87 -14.89 -19.93
CA THR A 249 -7.77 -15.74 -19.12
C THR A 249 -8.98 -14.97 -18.60
N PHE A 250 -8.76 -13.78 -18.04
CA PHE A 250 -9.84 -12.99 -17.42
C PHE A 250 -10.46 -11.96 -18.36
N GLY A 251 -9.87 -11.72 -19.54
CA GLY A 251 -10.35 -10.71 -20.49
C GLY A 251 -10.19 -9.28 -20.00
N LEU A 252 -9.26 -9.03 -19.06
CA LEU A 252 -9.04 -7.73 -18.42
C LEU A 252 -7.56 -7.39 -18.36
N PRO A 253 -7.17 -6.11 -18.50
CA PRO A 253 -5.80 -5.68 -18.27
C PRO A 253 -5.40 -5.87 -16.81
N VAL A 254 -4.15 -6.30 -16.58
CA VAL A 254 -3.56 -6.41 -15.25
C VAL A 254 -2.95 -5.06 -14.87
N ALA A 255 -3.55 -4.37 -13.90
CA ALA A 255 -2.94 -3.18 -13.34
C ALA A 255 -1.89 -3.55 -12.30
N GLN A 256 -1.01 -2.63 -11.94
CA GLN A 256 0.00 -2.83 -10.90
C GLN A 256 -0.20 -1.81 -9.78
N ILE A 257 -0.01 -2.24 -8.54
CA ILE A 257 0.14 -1.36 -7.37
C ILE A 257 1.57 -1.53 -6.88
N TYR A 258 2.36 -0.46 -6.99
CA TYR A 258 3.71 -0.42 -6.46
C TYR A 258 3.68 0.15 -5.04
N GLN A 259 3.94 -0.71 -4.07
CA GLN A 259 3.88 -0.42 -2.64
C GLN A 259 5.15 -0.96 -1.97
N ALA A 260 5.73 -0.14 -1.11
CA ALA A 260 6.81 -0.53 -0.22
C ALA A 260 6.43 -0.23 1.23
N THR A 261 7.35 -0.50 2.15
CA THR A 261 7.13 -0.22 3.58
C THR A 261 7.05 1.29 3.83
N GLU A 262 7.79 2.03 3.02
CA GLU A 262 7.95 3.47 3.00
C GLU A 262 6.69 4.18 2.46
N GLY A 263 5.88 3.51 1.65
CA GLY A 263 4.63 4.10 1.18
C GLY A 263 4.03 3.48 -0.09
N PHE A 264 2.92 4.09 -0.51
CA PHE A 264 2.20 3.75 -1.75
C PHE A 264 2.85 4.48 -2.93
N LEU A 265 3.86 3.85 -3.53
CA LEU A 265 4.78 4.48 -4.47
C LEU A 265 4.16 4.77 -5.83
N GLY A 266 3.30 3.89 -6.35
CA GLY A 266 2.74 4.08 -7.67
C GLY A 266 1.59 3.13 -8.01
N ILE A 267 0.85 3.44 -9.07
CA ILE A 267 -0.26 2.62 -9.56
C ILE A 267 -0.47 2.81 -11.06
N THR A 268 -0.87 1.74 -11.74
CA THR A 268 -1.20 1.78 -13.17
C THR A 268 -2.40 2.68 -13.46
N CYS A 269 -2.24 3.62 -14.40
CA CYS A 269 -3.31 4.50 -14.86
C CYS A 269 -4.27 3.78 -15.82
N ALA A 270 -5.31 4.50 -16.28
CA ALA A 270 -6.29 3.97 -17.22
C ALA A 270 -5.70 3.57 -18.59
N HIS A 271 -4.51 4.07 -18.93
CA HIS A 271 -3.80 3.78 -20.17
C HIS A 271 -2.78 2.63 -20.06
N GLY A 272 -2.70 1.95 -18.92
CA GLY A 272 -1.79 0.80 -18.73
C GLY A 272 -0.39 1.14 -18.21
N THR A 273 -0.03 2.43 -18.13
CA THR A 273 1.27 2.87 -17.62
C THR A 273 1.29 2.94 -16.09
N LEU A 274 2.33 2.38 -15.46
CA LEU A 274 2.61 2.57 -14.03
C LEU A 274 3.15 3.98 -13.79
N HIS A 275 2.44 4.78 -12.98
CA HIS A 275 2.90 6.11 -12.57
C HIS A 275 3.27 6.13 -11.10
N LEU A 276 4.33 6.85 -10.76
CA LEU A 276 4.65 7.19 -9.38
C LEU A 276 3.61 8.18 -8.85
N ASN A 277 3.24 8.03 -7.58
CA ASN A 277 2.35 8.93 -6.87
C ASN A 277 3.13 10.14 -6.34
N GLU A 278 3.71 10.92 -7.26
CA GLU A 278 4.58 12.07 -6.99
C GLU A 278 3.92 13.17 -6.13
N GLU A 279 2.59 13.16 -6.03
CA GLU A 279 1.87 14.08 -5.14
C GLU A 279 1.91 13.65 -3.65
N LEU A 280 2.30 12.39 -3.40
CA LEU A 280 2.38 11.77 -2.07
C LEU A 280 3.83 11.55 -1.63
N ILE A 281 4.73 11.35 -2.58
CA ILE A 281 6.15 11.08 -2.35
C ILE A 281 7.01 12.00 -3.22
N HIS A 282 8.15 12.42 -2.67
CA HIS A 282 9.21 13.09 -3.44
C HIS A 282 10.21 12.03 -3.87
N VAL A 283 10.55 11.99 -5.15
CA VAL A 283 11.44 10.98 -5.73
C VAL A 283 12.57 11.69 -6.46
N GLU A 284 13.79 11.32 -6.11
CA GLU A 284 15.01 11.86 -6.71
C GLU A 284 15.80 10.72 -7.35
N PRO A 285 16.36 10.94 -8.55
CA PRO A 285 17.19 9.94 -9.19
C PRO A 285 18.56 9.86 -8.49
N GLN A 286 18.98 8.64 -8.18
CA GLN A 286 20.37 8.35 -7.85
C GLN A 286 21.05 7.83 -9.12
N TRP A 287 21.70 8.72 -9.87
CA TRP A 287 22.39 8.36 -11.11
C TRP A 287 23.59 7.45 -10.82
N LEU A 288 23.74 6.40 -11.63
CA LEU A 288 24.87 5.45 -11.51
C LEU A 288 26.16 6.00 -12.14
N ASP A 289 26.03 6.96 -13.04
CA ASP A 289 27.13 7.61 -13.75
C ASP A 289 26.83 9.08 -14.05
N GLU A 290 27.85 9.82 -14.51
CA GLU A 290 27.72 11.22 -14.91
C GLU A 290 26.81 11.42 -16.13
N ALA A 291 26.61 10.37 -16.93
CA ALA A 291 25.74 10.37 -18.11
C ALA A 291 24.26 10.27 -17.74
N LYS A 292 23.93 10.10 -16.44
CA LYS A 292 22.57 9.94 -15.93
C LYS A 292 21.87 8.72 -16.56
N THR A 293 22.59 7.62 -16.70
CA THR A 293 22.00 6.35 -17.13
C THR A 293 21.07 5.83 -16.03
N CYS A 294 19.86 5.41 -16.42
CA CYS A 294 18.89 4.72 -15.56
C CYS A 294 19.24 3.24 -15.44
#